data_AF-A0A0S7BVA9-F1
#
_entry.id   AF-A0A0S7BVA9-F1
#
_cell.length_a   1.000
_cell.length_b   1.000
_cell.length_c   1.000
_cell.angle_alpha   90.00
_cell.angle_beta   90.00
_cell.angle_gamma   90.00
#
_symmetry.space_group_name_H-M   'P 1'
#
loop_
_entity.id
_entity.type
_entity.pdbx_description
1 polymer ?
#
loop_
_entity_poly.entity_id
_entity_poly.type
_entity_poly.pdbx_seq_one_letter_code
_entity_poly.pdbx_strand_id
1 'polypeptide(L)'
;MKRFFLILISTVMLSGSCSADKQEKTNNGIPASEIIKSLNKGKPVLLKDKIITGDLDFTTIKKQGIFSSSIQITSVEQSVTFLNCIFMGKVVTNGMQSQRQVRVHFGSNLTFEACDFRADADFDNITVDGMINFTGAIFRERALFNNVTLNGRYNYFTAISSEKHFSMQESLVNGALDFFKAKTRGKLSFQSTEFRGIARFHNLDCDGKSEFSLTRFRDDALFTYANFTGHFNFSDAIVYGRLDMNNVEFQSLATLISTVFFRPVTFEKASVKGKFDVSRSVFYSGKPAMQEFRTLKPDDFVSEGTKFALLDDLNADQSPE
;
A
#
# COMPACT_ATOMS: atom_id res chain seq x y z
N MET A 1 -8.19 -19.63 84.89
CA MET A 1 -8.97 -18.41 84.58
C MET A 1 -8.01 -17.34 84.09
N LYS A 2 -8.26 -16.84 82.88
CA LYS A 2 -7.39 -15.99 82.07
C LYS A 2 -7.16 -14.61 82.72
N ARG A 3 -5.93 -14.10 82.72
CA ARG A 3 -5.61 -12.67 82.91
C ARG A 3 -5.06 -12.12 81.59
N PHE A 4 -5.77 -11.14 81.05
CA PHE A 4 -5.45 -10.41 79.83
C PHE A 4 -4.25 -9.48 80.04
N PHE A 5 -3.33 -9.44 79.09
CA PHE A 5 -2.38 -8.35 78.91
C PHE A 5 -2.67 -7.69 77.57
N LEU A 6 -3.08 -6.41 77.61
CA LEU A 6 -3.17 -5.53 76.45
C LEU A 6 -1.74 -5.11 76.06
N ILE A 7 -1.35 -5.31 74.80
CA ILE A 7 -0.20 -4.64 74.20
C ILE A 7 -0.69 -3.89 72.97
N LEU A 8 -0.60 -2.56 73.06
CA LEU A 8 -0.89 -1.59 72.03
C LEU A 8 0.32 -1.53 71.07
N ILE A 9 0.17 -2.05 69.84
CA ILE A 9 1.22 -1.98 68.82
C ILE A 9 0.93 -0.78 67.91
N SER A 10 1.77 0.24 68.01
CA SER A 10 1.77 1.43 67.16
C SER A 10 2.26 1.07 65.75
N THR A 11 1.40 1.27 64.76
CA THR A 11 1.70 1.18 63.32
C THR A 11 2.62 2.32 62.87
N VAL A 12 3.83 1.98 62.41
CA VAL A 12 4.71 2.88 61.66
C VAL A 12 4.40 2.72 60.17
N MET A 13 3.83 3.76 59.56
CA MET A 13 3.66 3.88 58.11
C MET A 13 4.98 4.33 57.49
N LEU A 14 5.62 3.47 56.68
CA LEU A 14 6.69 3.85 55.75
C LEU A 14 6.12 3.97 54.35
N SER A 15 6.03 5.21 53.86
CA SER A 15 5.69 5.55 52.49
C SER A 15 6.86 5.26 51.55
N GLY A 16 6.78 4.16 50.80
CA GLY A 16 7.64 3.88 49.65
C GLY A 16 6.98 4.36 48.36
N SER A 17 7.45 5.48 47.81
CA SER A 17 7.12 5.92 46.46
C SER A 17 7.76 4.97 45.45
N CYS A 18 6.97 4.29 44.63
CA CYS A 18 7.45 3.40 43.58
C CYS A 18 7.08 3.98 42.22
N SER A 19 7.96 4.83 41.68
CA SER A 19 8.00 5.12 40.25
C SER A 19 8.63 3.91 39.56
N ALA A 20 7.81 3.04 38.99
CA ALA A 20 8.28 1.88 38.23
C ALA A 20 8.16 2.14 36.73
N ASP A 21 9.12 2.89 36.18
CA ASP A 21 9.41 2.84 34.75
C ASP A 21 10.29 1.61 34.49
N LYS A 22 9.67 0.42 34.46
CA LYS A 22 10.35 -0.80 34.04
C LYS A 22 10.15 -0.97 32.54
N GLN A 23 11.05 -0.36 31.76
CA GLN A 23 11.32 -0.84 30.41
C GLN A 23 11.86 -2.27 30.51
N GLU A 24 10.99 -3.22 30.19
CA GLU A 24 11.38 -4.62 29.99
C GLU A 24 12.46 -4.65 28.90
N LYS A 25 13.70 -4.99 29.28
CA LYS A 25 14.79 -5.20 28.31
C LYS A 25 14.43 -6.40 27.47
N THR A 26 13.77 -6.17 26.34
CA THR A 26 13.68 -7.16 25.28
C THR A 26 15.11 -7.41 24.79
N ASN A 27 15.62 -8.65 24.90
CA ASN A 27 17.03 -8.96 24.61
C ASN A 27 17.46 -8.61 23.16
N ASN A 28 16.51 -8.31 22.26
CA ASN A 28 16.74 -7.88 20.87
C ASN A 28 16.12 -6.51 20.53
N GLY A 29 15.78 -5.69 21.53
CA GLY A 29 15.20 -4.36 21.34
C GLY A 29 16.21 -3.32 20.85
N ILE A 30 15.83 -2.50 19.88
CA ILE A 30 16.59 -1.31 19.45
C ILE A 30 15.64 -0.10 19.48
N PRO A 31 15.95 0.96 20.24
CA PRO A 31 15.19 2.20 20.17
C PRO A 31 15.25 2.82 18.78
N ALA A 32 14.09 3.20 18.23
CA ALA A 32 14.02 3.87 16.92
C ALA A 32 14.89 5.14 16.85
N SER A 33 15.05 5.84 17.98
CA SER A 33 15.94 7.00 18.08
C SER A 33 17.43 6.68 17.82
N GLU A 34 17.89 5.45 18.06
CA GLU A 34 19.25 5.02 17.73
C GLU A 34 19.45 4.84 16.23
N ILE A 35 18.43 4.35 15.53
CA ILE A 35 18.41 4.24 14.07
C ILE A 35 18.51 5.63 13.45
N ILE A 36 17.67 6.57 13.90
CA ILE A 36 17.70 7.97 13.45
C ILE A 36 19.07 8.62 13.75
N LYS A 37 19.67 8.36 14.92
CA LYS A 37 21.02 8.82 15.24
C LYS A 37 22.08 8.24 14.29
N SER A 38 21.93 6.98 13.87
CA SER A 38 22.84 6.33 12.92
C SER A 38 22.74 6.96 11.52
N LEU A 39 21.52 7.15 11.02
CA LEU A 39 21.26 7.80 9.73
C LEU A 39 21.78 9.25 9.71
N ASN A 40 21.59 10.00 10.80
CA ASN A 40 22.14 11.35 10.94
C ASN A 40 23.68 11.39 10.96
N LYS A 41 24.36 10.26 11.19
CA LYS A 41 25.82 10.13 11.07
C LYS A 41 26.23 9.62 9.67
N GLY A 42 25.30 9.52 8.73
CA GLY A 42 25.53 9.03 7.38
C GLY A 42 25.80 7.53 7.31
N LYS A 43 25.45 6.75 8.35
CA LYS A 43 25.68 5.31 8.37
C LYS A 43 24.47 4.56 7.78
N PRO A 44 24.68 3.59 6.89
CA PRO A 44 23.59 2.75 6.38
C PRO A 44 22.95 1.95 7.52
N VAL A 45 21.68 1.61 7.34
CA VAL A 45 20.93 0.78 8.28
C VAL A 45 20.77 -0.60 7.65
N LEU A 46 21.29 -1.62 8.32
CA LEU A 46 21.03 -3.02 8.05
C LEU A 46 20.75 -3.70 9.39
N LEU A 47 19.47 -3.94 9.67
CA LEU A 47 19.03 -4.59 10.90
C LEU A 47 18.26 -5.86 10.57
N LYS A 48 18.60 -6.93 11.29
CA LYS A 48 17.98 -8.25 11.13
C LYS A 48 17.56 -8.81 12.48
N ASP A 49 16.36 -9.40 12.54
CA ASP A 49 15.82 -10.09 13.72
C ASP A 49 15.71 -9.17 14.96
N LYS A 50 15.32 -7.90 14.77
CA LYS A 50 15.23 -6.89 15.83
C LYS A 50 13.81 -6.45 16.15
N ILE A 51 13.59 -6.05 17.40
CA ILE A 51 12.36 -5.39 17.84
C ILE A 51 12.66 -3.90 17.93
N ILE A 52 12.04 -3.09 17.06
CA ILE A 52 12.21 -1.65 17.04
C ILE A 52 11.19 -1.03 17.99
N THR A 53 11.68 -0.36 19.04
CA THR A 53 10.84 0.24 20.09
C THR A 53 10.74 1.75 19.92
N GLY A 54 9.55 2.30 20.17
CA GLY A 54 9.23 3.71 19.92
C GLY A 54 8.96 3.99 18.44
N ASP A 55 8.58 5.23 18.14
CA ASP A 55 8.23 5.64 16.77
C ASP A 55 9.51 5.86 15.93
N LEU A 56 9.56 5.22 14.75
CA LEU A 56 10.58 5.47 13.74
C LEU A 56 10.15 6.63 12.86
N ASP A 57 10.50 7.83 13.32
CA ASP A 57 10.13 9.08 12.66
C ASP A 57 11.28 9.62 11.80
N PHE A 58 11.20 9.37 10.49
CA PHE A 58 12.16 9.86 9.50
C PHE A 58 12.08 11.37 9.28
N THR A 59 10.99 12.04 9.70
CA THR A 59 10.90 13.52 9.59
C THR A 59 11.92 14.22 10.48
N THR A 60 12.46 13.51 11.48
CA THR A 60 13.46 14.03 12.43
C THR A 60 14.91 13.92 11.93
N ILE A 61 15.12 13.44 10.70
CA ILE A 61 16.44 13.45 10.07
C ILE A 61 16.91 14.91 9.88
N LYS A 62 18.19 15.15 10.21
CA LYS A 62 18.79 16.50 10.29
C LYS A 62 19.18 17.06 8.93
N LYS A 63 19.40 16.21 7.94
CA LYS A 63 19.67 16.65 6.57
C LYS A 63 18.36 17.16 5.98
N GLN A 64 18.13 18.46 6.10
CA GLN A 64 16.90 19.12 5.70
C GLN A 64 17.21 20.25 4.70
N GLY A 65 16.32 20.45 3.75
CA GLY A 65 16.32 21.56 2.81
C GLY A 65 14.93 22.16 2.70
N ILE A 66 14.83 23.49 2.73
CA ILE A 66 13.57 24.19 2.49
C ILE A 66 13.32 24.20 0.99
N PHE A 67 12.22 23.59 0.56
CA PHE A 67 11.80 23.61 -0.84
C PHE A 67 10.92 24.83 -1.11
N SER A 68 10.00 25.15 -0.19
CA SER A 68 9.09 26.30 -0.31
C SER A 68 8.69 26.86 1.06
N SER A 69 7.82 27.88 1.07
CA SER A 69 7.22 28.40 2.30
C SER A 69 6.38 27.36 3.06
N SER A 70 5.86 26.34 2.38
CA SER A 70 4.98 25.32 2.94
C SER A 70 5.59 23.91 3.00
N ILE A 71 6.72 23.66 2.32
CA ILE A 71 7.33 22.33 2.22
C ILE A 71 8.81 22.40 2.58
N GLN A 72 9.23 21.47 3.42
CA GLN A 72 10.63 21.12 3.62
C GLN A 72 10.84 19.65 3.27
N ILE A 73 12.02 19.35 2.73
CA ILE A 73 12.43 18.01 2.34
C ILE A 73 13.53 17.58 3.29
N THR A 74 13.44 16.36 3.80
CA THR A 74 14.56 15.70 4.47
C THR A 74 15.02 14.51 3.65
N SER A 75 16.34 14.31 3.56
CA SER A 75 16.92 13.30 2.68
C SER A 75 17.68 12.23 3.46
N VAL A 76 17.38 10.97 3.15
CA VAL A 76 18.11 9.79 3.60
C VAL A 76 18.85 9.21 2.39
N GLU A 77 20.16 9.44 2.33
CA GLU A 77 20.98 9.02 1.18
C GLU A 77 21.49 7.59 1.27
N GLN A 78 21.51 7.03 2.49
CA GLN A 78 21.97 5.67 2.70
C GLN A 78 20.84 4.68 2.47
N SER A 79 21.18 3.45 2.08
CA SER A 79 20.19 2.38 2.08
C SER A 79 19.70 2.08 3.50
N VAL A 80 18.39 1.87 3.61
CA VAL A 80 17.70 1.51 4.85
C VAL A 80 17.11 0.13 4.67
N THR A 81 17.64 -0.85 5.39
CA THR A 81 17.25 -2.26 5.27
C THR A 81 16.91 -2.85 6.63
N PHE A 82 15.69 -3.34 6.75
CA PHE A 82 15.19 -4.13 7.85
C PHE A 82 14.76 -5.50 7.34
N LEU A 83 15.24 -6.57 7.98
CA LEU A 83 14.97 -7.95 7.62
C LEU A 83 14.38 -8.67 8.84
N ASN A 84 13.16 -9.18 8.74
CA ASN A 84 12.50 -9.92 9.83
C ASN A 84 12.47 -9.11 11.15
N CYS A 85 12.13 -7.82 11.07
CA CYS A 85 12.05 -6.92 12.23
C CYS A 85 10.60 -6.68 12.65
N ILE A 86 10.40 -6.39 13.94
CA ILE A 86 9.08 -6.04 14.50
C ILE A 86 9.11 -4.56 14.88
N PHE A 87 8.18 -3.76 14.36
CA PHE A 87 8.02 -2.34 14.72
C PHE A 87 6.90 -2.19 15.73
N MET A 88 7.26 -1.83 16.97
CA MET A 88 6.30 -1.65 18.07
C MET A 88 5.60 -0.30 18.02
N GLY A 89 6.30 0.74 17.58
CA GLY A 89 5.75 2.08 17.37
C GLY A 89 5.41 2.33 15.91
N LYS A 90 4.98 3.57 15.62
CA LYS A 90 4.66 4.00 14.26
C LYS A 90 5.91 4.12 13.41
N VAL A 91 5.77 3.95 12.10
CA VAL A 91 6.74 4.44 11.13
C VAL A 91 6.16 5.69 10.48
N VAL A 92 6.94 6.77 10.46
CA VAL A 92 6.45 8.09 10.05
C VAL A 92 7.44 8.72 9.07
N THR A 93 6.96 9.09 7.89
CA THR A 93 7.74 9.82 6.86
C THR A 93 7.16 11.17 6.47
N ASN A 94 6.03 11.54 7.07
CA ASN A 94 5.35 12.80 6.81
C ASN A 94 4.91 13.44 8.12
N GLY A 95 4.96 14.77 8.19
CA GLY A 95 4.64 15.50 9.41
C GLY A 95 4.67 17.00 9.20
N MET A 96 4.53 17.76 10.28
CA MET A 96 4.56 19.21 10.28
C MET A 96 5.70 19.69 11.19
N GLN A 97 6.60 20.52 10.67
CA GLN A 97 7.66 21.18 11.43
C GLN A 97 7.73 22.65 11.06
N SER A 98 7.67 23.53 12.06
CA SER A 98 7.75 24.99 11.85
C SER A 98 6.79 25.50 10.76
N GLN A 99 5.53 25.05 10.80
CA GLN A 99 4.46 25.34 9.82
C GLN A 99 4.73 24.87 8.38
N ARG A 100 5.68 23.95 8.18
CA ARG A 100 5.95 23.29 6.89
C ARG A 100 5.68 21.81 6.96
N GLN A 101 5.07 21.29 5.90
CA GLN A 101 5.00 19.85 5.67
C GLN A 101 6.41 19.32 5.46
N VAL A 102 6.78 18.25 6.17
CA VAL A 102 8.04 17.54 5.99
C VAL A 102 7.81 16.36 5.07
N ARG A 103 8.52 16.32 3.96
CA ARG A 103 8.54 15.16 3.05
C ARG A 103 9.88 14.47 3.12
N VAL A 104 9.88 13.15 3.19
CA VAL A 104 11.11 12.35 3.22
C VAL A 104 11.44 11.88 1.81
N HIS A 105 12.67 12.13 1.39
CA HIS A 105 13.26 11.62 0.17
C HIS A 105 14.30 10.55 0.51
N PHE A 106 14.14 9.33 -0.01
CA PHE A 106 15.11 8.26 0.09
C PHE A 106 15.92 8.19 -1.21
N GLY A 107 17.18 8.64 -1.16
CA GLY A 107 18.08 8.63 -2.33
C GLY A 107 18.64 7.24 -2.69
N SER A 108 18.24 6.21 -1.94
CA SER A 108 18.69 4.82 -2.12
C SER A 108 17.55 3.83 -1.82
N ASN A 109 17.87 2.53 -1.74
CA ASN A 109 16.88 1.48 -1.50
C ASN A 109 16.27 1.56 -0.09
N LEU A 110 14.96 1.32 -0.01
CA LEU A 110 14.18 1.23 1.22
C LEU A 110 13.57 -0.17 1.36
N THR A 111 14.00 -0.94 2.36
CA THR A 111 13.62 -2.36 2.51
C THR A 111 13.10 -2.65 3.92
N PHE A 112 11.93 -3.27 3.98
CA PHE A 112 11.26 -3.83 5.16
C PHE A 112 10.77 -5.24 4.83
N GLU A 113 11.71 -6.16 4.61
CA GLU A 113 11.40 -7.54 4.23
C GLU A 113 10.99 -8.35 5.47
N ALA A 114 9.89 -9.10 5.36
CA ALA A 114 9.32 -9.92 6.42
C ALA A 114 9.11 -9.16 7.76
N CYS A 115 8.86 -7.85 7.69
CA CYS A 115 8.69 -7.02 8.89
C CYS A 115 7.24 -6.99 9.39
N ASP A 116 7.03 -6.96 10.70
CA ASP A 116 5.71 -6.86 11.36
C ASP A 116 5.51 -5.45 11.95
N PHE A 117 4.61 -4.67 11.38
CA PHE A 117 4.24 -3.33 11.82
C PHE A 117 3.02 -3.39 12.74
N ARG A 118 3.23 -3.17 14.04
CA ARG A 118 2.18 -3.28 15.07
C ARG A 118 1.40 -1.98 15.32
N ALA A 119 1.84 -0.88 14.72
CA ALA A 119 1.14 0.40 14.70
C ALA A 119 1.05 0.91 13.25
N ASP A 120 0.47 2.10 13.05
CA ASP A 120 0.38 2.72 11.73
C ASP A 120 1.75 2.80 11.05
N ALA A 121 1.78 2.43 9.77
CA ALA A 121 2.93 2.58 8.89
C ALA A 121 2.60 3.66 7.86
N ASP A 122 3.05 4.89 8.15
CA ASP A 122 2.84 6.07 7.33
C ASP A 122 4.07 6.37 6.48
N PHE A 123 3.93 6.04 5.20
CA PHE A 123 4.86 6.32 4.10
C PHE A 123 4.29 7.36 3.12
N ASP A 124 3.33 8.18 3.54
CA ASP A 124 2.74 9.19 2.65
C ASP A 124 3.80 10.24 2.23
N ASN A 125 3.63 10.80 1.03
CA ASN A 125 4.42 11.91 0.49
C ASN A 125 5.93 11.64 0.36
N ILE A 126 6.35 10.38 0.20
CA ILE A 126 7.76 10.04 -0.01
C ILE A 126 8.14 9.96 -1.48
N THR A 127 9.42 10.25 -1.76
CA THR A 127 10.08 9.84 -3.00
C THR A 127 11.15 8.81 -2.66
N VAL A 128 11.22 7.71 -3.42
CA VAL A 128 12.29 6.71 -3.32
C VAL A 128 12.96 6.57 -4.67
N ASP A 129 14.25 6.90 -4.73
CA ASP A 129 15.05 6.83 -5.96
C ASP A 129 15.49 5.39 -6.27
N GLY A 130 15.78 4.61 -5.22
CA GLY A 130 16.08 3.19 -5.30
C GLY A 130 14.84 2.30 -5.41
N MET A 131 15.08 0.99 -5.26
CA MET A 131 14.00 0.01 -5.14
C MET A 131 13.36 0.05 -3.74
N ILE A 132 12.07 -0.23 -3.69
CA ILE A 132 11.34 -0.46 -2.44
C ILE A 132 11.01 -1.95 -2.31
N ASN A 133 11.14 -2.50 -1.11
CA ASN A 133 10.84 -3.91 -0.85
C ASN A 133 10.15 -4.11 0.51
N PHE A 134 8.88 -4.50 0.46
CA PHE A 134 8.03 -4.90 1.58
C PHE A 134 7.63 -6.38 1.49
N THR A 135 8.41 -7.21 0.80
CA THR A 135 8.08 -8.63 0.60
C THR A 135 7.80 -9.31 1.95
N GLY A 136 6.62 -9.91 2.08
CA GLY A 136 6.20 -10.60 3.30
C GLY A 136 5.91 -9.68 4.50
N ALA A 137 5.84 -8.36 4.32
CA ALA A 137 5.53 -7.44 5.41
C ALA A 137 4.08 -7.61 5.91
N ILE A 138 3.89 -7.45 7.21
CA ILE A 138 2.59 -7.53 7.88
C ILE A 138 2.25 -6.17 8.47
N PHE A 139 1.13 -5.59 8.06
CA PHE A 139 0.58 -4.34 8.58
C PHE A 139 -0.64 -4.66 9.45
N ARG A 140 -0.49 -4.51 10.77
CA ARG A 140 -1.59 -4.76 11.74
C ARG A 140 -2.59 -3.61 11.79
N GLU A 141 -2.08 -2.40 11.58
CA GLU A 141 -2.88 -1.18 11.49
C GLU A 141 -2.84 -0.62 10.05
N ARG A 142 -3.04 0.68 9.86
CA ARG A 142 -3.11 1.28 8.51
C ARG A 142 -1.73 1.29 7.86
N ALA A 143 -1.69 0.99 6.58
CA ALA A 143 -0.52 1.10 5.72
C ALA A 143 -0.78 2.18 4.67
N LEU A 144 -0.10 3.33 4.78
CA LEU A 144 -0.36 4.52 3.97
C LEU A 144 0.86 4.82 3.09
N PHE A 145 0.65 4.84 1.78
CA PHE A 145 1.61 5.15 0.72
C PHE A 145 0.98 6.12 -0.29
N ASN A 146 0.23 7.10 0.18
CA ASN A 146 -0.43 8.09 -0.67
C ASN A 146 0.56 9.16 -1.14
N ASN A 147 0.36 9.65 -2.36
CA ASN A 147 1.20 10.66 -3.00
C ASN A 147 2.70 10.28 -3.00
N VAL A 148 2.99 8.99 -3.23
CA VAL A 148 4.38 8.50 -3.30
C VAL A 148 4.90 8.53 -4.73
N THR A 149 6.20 8.79 -4.88
CA THR A 149 6.92 8.61 -6.14
C THR A 149 7.96 7.52 -6.00
N LEU A 150 7.77 6.41 -6.71
CA LEU A 150 8.68 5.26 -6.69
C LEU A 150 9.44 5.18 -8.02
N ASN A 151 10.73 5.51 -7.99
CA ASN A 151 11.59 5.56 -9.18
C ASN A 151 12.36 4.26 -9.45
N GLY A 152 12.41 3.37 -8.46
CA GLY A 152 13.06 2.07 -8.60
C GLY A 152 12.49 1.23 -9.74
N ARG A 153 13.38 0.51 -10.43
CA ARG A 153 13.01 -0.39 -11.54
C ARG A 153 11.99 -1.46 -11.13
N TYR A 154 12.09 -1.93 -9.89
CA TYR A 154 11.16 -2.91 -9.29
C TYR A 154 10.75 -2.45 -7.90
N ASN A 155 9.46 -2.60 -7.59
CA ASN A 155 8.85 -2.18 -6.34
C ASN A 155 8.03 -3.34 -5.78
N TYR A 156 8.54 -3.97 -4.71
CA TYR A 156 8.05 -5.25 -4.23
C TYR A 156 7.12 -5.07 -3.03
N PHE A 157 5.88 -5.53 -3.17
CA PHE A 157 4.87 -5.71 -2.14
C PHE A 157 4.34 -7.16 -2.18
N THR A 158 5.19 -8.09 -2.60
CA THR A 158 4.88 -9.51 -2.75
C THR A 158 4.50 -10.10 -1.41
N ALA A 159 3.39 -10.83 -1.35
CA ALA A 159 2.91 -11.53 -0.16
C ALA A 159 2.76 -10.65 1.10
N ILE A 160 2.48 -9.35 0.95
CA ILE A 160 2.12 -8.52 2.12
C ILE A 160 0.79 -8.98 2.72
N SER A 161 0.59 -8.70 4.00
CA SER A 161 -0.70 -8.85 4.68
C SER A 161 -1.09 -7.54 5.36
N SER A 162 -2.22 -6.95 5.00
CA SER A 162 -2.80 -5.79 5.68
C SER A 162 -4.09 -6.17 6.41
N GLU A 163 -4.14 -5.95 7.73
CA GLU A 163 -5.33 -6.24 8.53
C GLU A 163 -6.36 -5.11 8.47
N LYS A 164 -5.92 -3.89 8.15
CA LYS A 164 -6.77 -2.70 8.00
C LYS A 164 -6.65 -2.17 6.57
N HIS A 165 -6.80 -0.85 6.41
CA HIS A 165 -6.71 -0.18 5.11
C HIS A 165 -5.28 -0.14 4.60
N PHE A 166 -5.06 -0.55 3.34
CA PHE A 166 -3.86 -0.31 2.57
C PHE A 166 -4.14 0.76 1.50
N SER A 167 -3.36 1.82 1.48
CA SER A 167 -3.54 2.96 0.58
C SER A 167 -2.28 3.26 -0.22
N MET A 168 -2.38 3.37 -1.53
CA MET A 168 -1.38 3.98 -2.40
C MET A 168 -2.07 4.82 -3.46
N GLN A 169 -2.72 5.89 -3.01
CA GLN A 169 -3.51 6.78 -3.86
C GLN A 169 -2.67 7.93 -4.40
N GLU A 170 -3.10 8.55 -5.51
CA GLU A 170 -2.48 9.75 -6.07
C GLU A 170 -0.96 9.59 -6.29
N SER A 171 -0.52 8.38 -6.57
CA SER A 171 0.90 8.02 -6.58
C SER A 171 1.45 7.86 -8.00
N LEU A 172 2.77 7.94 -8.14
CA LEU A 172 3.48 7.68 -9.37
C LEU A 172 4.47 6.52 -9.16
N VAL A 173 4.26 5.42 -9.87
CA VAL A 173 5.15 4.25 -9.85
C VAL A 173 5.82 4.13 -11.22
N ASN A 174 7.09 4.56 -11.31
CA ASN A 174 7.80 4.61 -12.59
C ASN A 174 8.26 3.22 -13.07
N GLY A 175 8.67 2.34 -12.15
CA GLY A 175 9.07 0.97 -12.47
C GLY A 175 7.93 -0.04 -12.41
N ALA A 176 8.29 -1.33 -12.42
CA ALA A 176 7.31 -2.40 -12.21
C ALA A 176 6.84 -2.44 -10.75
N LEU A 177 5.57 -2.75 -10.55
CA LEU A 177 4.97 -2.98 -9.24
C LEU A 177 4.60 -4.46 -9.09
N ASP A 178 4.93 -5.06 -7.95
CA ASP A 178 4.56 -6.44 -7.64
C ASP A 178 3.78 -6.56 -6.34
N PHE A 179 2.48 -6.84 -6.46
CA PHE A 179 1.54 -7.20 -5.37
C PHE A 179 1.15 -8.69 -5.44
N PHE A 180 1.98 -9.53 -6.07
CA PHE A 180 1.72 -10.97 -6.16
C PHE A 180 1.45 -11.58 -4.78
N LYS A 181 0.34 -12.31 -4.64
CA LYS A 181 -0.10 -12.96 -3.39
C LYS A 181 -0.32 -12.02 -2.20
N ALA A 182 -0.45 -10.71 -2.44
CA ALA A 182 -0.81 -9.77 -1.37
C ALA A 182 -2.21 -10.10 -0.82
N LYS A 183 -2.42 -9.80 0.47
CA LYS A 183 -3.69 -10.02 1.17
C LYS A 183 -4.10 -8.78 1.93
N THR A 184 -5.35 -8.35 1.77
CA THR A 184 -5.89 -7.20 2.50
C THR A 184 -7.26 -7.52 3.09
N ARG A 185 -7.38 -7.47 4.42
CA ARG A 185 -8.66 -7.63 5.12
C ARG A 185 -9.52 -6.36 5.04
N GLY A 186 -8.87 -5.19 5.11
CA GLY A 186 -9.54 -3.91 4.94
C GLY A 186 -9.60 -3.46 3.49
N LYS A 187 -9.97 -2.18 3.30
CA LYS A 187 -9.98 -1.54 1.98
C LYS A 187 -8.56 -1.53 1.38
N LEU A 188 -8.48 -1.76 0.08
CA LEU A 188 -7.29 -1.58 -0.75
C LEU A 188 -7.56 -0.44 -1.74
N SER A 189 -6.71 0.59 -1.77
CA SER A 189 -6.90 1.72 -2.68
C SER A 189 -5.64 2.07 -3.45
N PHE A 190 -5.77 2.15 -4.77
CA PHE A 190 -4.82 2.74 -5.71
C PHE A 190 -5.45 3.89 -6.50
N GLN A 191 -6.54 4.48 -6.00
CA GLN A 191 -7.26 5.55 -6.70
C GLN A 191 -6.32 6.65 -7.20
N SER A 192 -6.50 7.06 -8.46
CA SER A 192 -5.72 8.13 -9.10
C SER A 192 -4.20 7.86 -9.22
N THR A 193 -3.76 6.61 -9.08
CA THR A 193 -2.34 6.24 -9.22
C THR A 193 -1.97 5.94 -10.68
N GLU A 194 -0.79 6.40 -11.10
CA GLU A 194 -0.19 6.11 -12.40
C GLU A 194 0.90 5.05 -12.25
N PHE A 195 0.69 3.89 -12.86
CA PHE A 195 1.68 2.82 -13.02
C PHE A 195 2.31 2.91 -14.40
N ARG A 196 3.61 3.19 -14.47
CA ARG A 196 4.32 3.33 -15.76
C ARG A 196 4.97 2.05 -16.24
N GLY A 197 5.36 1.15 -15.34
CA GLY A 197 5.74 -0.22 -15.66
C GLY A 197 4.61 -1.21 -15.41
N ILE A 198 4.86 -2.49 -15.70
CA ILE A 198 3.93 -3.59 -15.46
C ILE A 198 3.46 -3.58 -13.99
N ALA A 199 2.16 -3.62 -13.78
CA ALA A 199 1.54 -3.72 -12.46
C ALA A 199 0.96 -5.12 -12.25
N ARG A 200 1.55 -5.89 -11.34
CA ARG A 200 1.17 -7.29 -11.05
C ARG A 200 0.35 -7.37 -9.77
N PHE A 201 -0.87 -7.87 -9.89
CA PHE A 201 -1.81 -8.17 -8.81
C PHE A 201 -2.29 -9.63 -8.87
N HIS A 202 -1.47 -10.53 -9.41
CA HIS A 202 -1.85 -11.95 -9.52
C HIS A 202 -2.02 -12.55 -8.12
N ASN A 203 -3.01 -13.41 -7.95
CA ASN A 203 -3.32 -14.05 -6.67
C ASN A 203 -3.53 -13.04 -5.52
N LEU A 204 -3.91 -11.79 -5.82
CA LEU A 204 -4.31 -10.81 -4.82
C LEU A 204 -5.62 -11.26 -4.16
N ASP A 205 -5.69 -11.20 -2.85
CA ASP A 205 -6.91 -11.51 -2.08
C ASP A 205 -7.32 -10.29 -1.25
N CYS A 206 -8.48 -9.70 -1.58
CA CYS A 206 -8.98 -8.52 -0.89
C CYS A 206 -10.39 -8.77 -0.34
N ASP A 207 -10.50 -8.83 0.98
CA ASP A 207 -11.78 -8.97 1.67
C ASP A 207 -12.60 -7.67 1.64
N GLY A 208 -11.91 -6.53 1.77
CA GLY A 208 -12.51 -5.21 1.74
C GLY A 208 -12.82 -4.69 0.33
N LYS A 209 -13.21 -3.41 0.24
CA LYS A 209 -13.38 -2.73 -1.04
C LYS A 209 -12.04 -2.55 -1.74
N SER A 210 -12.01 -2.74 -3.06
CA SER A 210 -10.85 -2.46 -3.91
C SER A 210 -11.12 -1.28 -4.82
N GLU A 211 -10.39 -0.19 -4.62
CA GLU A 211 -10.55 1.06 -5.38
C GLU A 211 -9.37 1.29 -6.32
N PHE A 212 -9.61 1.14 -7.60
CA PHE A 212 -8.71 1.42 -8.73
C PHE A 212 -9.28 2.51 -9.64
N SER A 213 -10.28 3.28 -9.19
CA SER A 213 -10.87 4.33 -10.02
C SER A 213 -9.84 5.40 -10.40
N LEU A 214 -9.96 5.98 -11.60
CA LEU A 214 -9.06 7.04 -12.11
C LEU A 214 -7.59 6.61 -12.26
N THR A 215 -7.30 5.31 -12.15
CA THR A 215 -5.93 4.79 -12.33
C THR A 215 -5.49 4.87 -13.79
N ARG A 216 -4.17 5.00 -13.99
CA ARG A 216 -3.55 4.96 -15.31
C ARG A 216 -2.49 3.86 -15.36
N PHE A 217 -2.71 2.86 -16.19
CA PHE A 217 -1.75 1.79 -16.44
C PHE A 217 -1.11 2.03 -17.80
N ARG A 218 0.15 2.48 -17.83
CA ARG A 218 0.89 2.73 -19.08
C ARG A 218 1.41 1.45 -19.74
N ASP A 219 1.54 0.39 -18.95
CA ASP A 219 1.96 -0.94 -19.35
C ASP A 219 0.91 -1.96 -18.86
N ASP A 220 1.19 -3.25 -18.99
CA ASP A 220 0.27 -4.33 -18.64
C ASP A 220 -0.21 -4.27 -17.17
N ALA A 221 -1.51 -4.47 -16.98
CA ALA A 221 -2.16 -4.61 -15.69
C ALA A 221 -2.68 -6.04 -15.54
N LEU A 222 -2.15 -6.78 -14.57
CA LEU A 222 -2.30 -8.24 -14.52
C LEU A 222 -2.88 -8.70 -13.17
N PHE A 223 -4.09 -9.24 -13.18
CA PHE A 223 -4.89 -9.61 -12.01
C PHE A 223 -5.23 -11.11 -11.96
N THR A 224 -4.57 -11.95 -12.76
CA THR A 224 -4.93 -13.36 -12.90
C THR A 224 -5.02 -14.08 -11.53
N TYR A 225 -6.09 -14.85 -11.31
CA TYR A 225 -6.39 -15.54 -10.04
C TYR A 225 -6.60 -14.63 -8.82
N ALA A 226 -6.90 -13.34 -9.01
CA ALA A 226 -7.28 -12.47 -7.90
C ALA A 226 -8.69 -12.78 -7.39
N ASN A 227 -8.92 -12.56 -6.09
CA ASN A 227 -10.21 -12.67 -5.43
C ASN A 227 -10.57 -11.34 -4.76
N PHE A 228 -11.75 -10.81 -5.09
CA PHE A 228 -12.28 -9.57 -4.55
C PHE A 228 -13.62 -9.85 -3.86
N THR A 229 -13.59 -9.88 -2.53
CA THR A 229 -14.81 -10.14 -1.75
C THR A 229 -15.69 -8.91 -1.66
N GLY A 230 -15.10 -7.73 -1.45
CA GLY A 230 -15.79 -6.45 -1.44
C GLY A 230 -16.07 -5.91 -2.84
N HIS A 231 -16.65 -4.71 -2.91
CA HIS A 231 -16.85 -4.00 -4.18
C HIS A 231 -15.50 -3.71 -4.84
N PHE A 232 -15.35 -4.16 -6.09
CA PHE A 232 -14.23 -3.84 -6.95
C PHE A 232 -14.61 -2.68 -7.88
N ASN A 233 -13.88 -1.57 -7.79
CA ASN A 233 -14.13 -0.38 -8.58
C ASN A 233 -12.91 0.01 -9.41
N PHE A 234 -13.01 -0.10 -10.72
CA PHE A 234 -12.01 0.25 -11.71
C PHE A 234 -12.51 1.38 -12.63
N SER A 235 -13.54 2.11 -12.21
CA SER A 235 -14.21 3.11 -13.06
C SER A 235 -13.30 4.29 -13.41
N ASP A 236 -13.49 4.86 -14.60
CA ASP A 236 -12.72 5.99 -15.12
C ASP A 236 -11.21 5.72 -15.23
N ALA A 237 -10.79 4.45 -15.22
CA ALA A 237 -9.41 4.07 -15.44
C ALA A 237 -9.04 4.15 -16.94
N ILE A 238 -7.73 4.27 -17.20
CA ILE A 238 -7.18 4.24 -18.55
C ILE A 238 -6.06 3.20 -18.59
N VAL A 239 -6.21 2.19 -19.45
CA VAL A 239 -5.26 1.08 -19.59
C VAL A 239 -4.68 1.09 -21.00
N TYR A 240 -3.40 1.46 -21.09
CA TYR A 240 -2.64 1.52 -22.34
C TYR A 240 -2.02 0.17 -22.72
N GLY A 241 -1.62 -0.62 -21.71
CA GLY A 241 -1.20 -2.01 -21.89
C GLY A 241 -2.37 -2.98 -21.93
N ARG A 242 -2.08 -4.28 -21.88
CA ARG A 242 -3.11 -5.32 -21.78
C ARG A 242 -3.72 -5.32 -20.38
N LEU A 243 -5.00 -5.66 -20.30
CA LEU A 243 -5.65 -6.00 -19.03
C LEU A 243 -5.91 -7.51 -18.98
N ASP A 244 -5.26 -8.21 -18.05
CA ASP A 244 -5.54 -9.62 -17.78
C ASP A 244 -6.28 -9.76 -16.44
N MET A 245 -7.56 -10.17 -16.52
CA MET A 245 -8.39 -10.52 -15.37
C MET A 245 -8.91 -11.96 -15.50
N ASN A 246 -8.07 -12.87 -15.99
CA ASN A 246 -8.43 -14.27 -16.13
C ASN A 246 -8.55 -14.98 -14.77
N ASN A 247 -9.55 -15.85 -14.62
CA ASN A 247 -9.85 -16.57 -13.38
C ASN A 247 -10.01 -15.65 -12.15
N VAL A 248 -10.47 -14.41 -12.35
CA VAL A 248 -10.77 -13.50 -11.24
C VAL A 248 -12.12 -13.82 -10.65
N GLU A 249 -12.21 -13.83 -9.32
CA GLU A 249 -13.48 -13.99 -8.61
C GLU A 249 -13.91 -12.66 -7.99
N PHE A 250 -15.06 -12.15 -8.41
CA PHE A 250 -15.71 -10.97 -7.82
C PHE A 250 -16.92 -11.44 -7.01
N GLN A 251 -16.80 -11.44 -5.67
CA GLN A 251 -17.88 -11.93 -4.80
C GLN A 251 -18.99 -10.89 -4.58
N SER A 252 -18.80 -9.66 -5.04
CA SER A 252 -19.74 -8.54 -4.94
C SER A 252 -19.84 -7.79 -6.27
N LEU A 253 -20.24 -6.51 -6.23
CA LEU A 253 -20.23 -5.61 -7.38
C LEU A 253 -18.81 -5.46 -7.95
N ALA A 254 -18.71 -5.46 -9.28
CA ALA A 254 -17.51 -5.09 -10.02
C ALA A 254 -17.87 -4.03 -11.06
N THR A 255 -17.28 -2.83 -10.95
CA THR A 255 -17.56 -1.70 -11.84
C THR A 255 -16.30 -1.30 -12.59
N LEU A 256 -16.37 -1.31 -13.92
CA LEU A 256 -15.36 -0.81 -14.84
C LEU A 256 -16.04 0.22 -15.76
N ILE A 257 -16.77 1.17 -15.17
CA ILE A 257 -17.60 2.15 -15.87
C ILE A 257 -16.71 3.24 -16.47
N SER A 258 -17.07 3.79 -17.64
CA SER A 258 -16.35 4.90 -18.29
C SER A 258 -14.83 4.63 -18.45
N THR A 259 -14.44 3.36 -18.58
CA THR A 259 -13.04 2.92 -18.62
C THR A 259 -12.57 2.79 -20.06
N VAL A 260 -11.31 3.17 -20.34
CA VAL A 260 -10.74 3.11 -21.69
C VAL A 260 -9.62 2.08 -21.75
N PHE A 261 -9.73 1.15 -22.70
CA PHE A 261 -8.75 0.09 -22.95
C PHE A 261 -8.19 0.20 -24.36
N PHE A 262 -6.86 0.35 -24.49
CA PHE A 262 -6.20 0.49 -25.79
C PHE A 262 -5.68 -0.82 -26.39
N ARG A 263 -5.56 -1.87 -25.58
CA ARG A 263 -5.02 -3.19 -25.96
C ARG A 263 -5.98 -4.29 -25.50
N PRO A 264 -5.72 -5.56 -25.86
CA PRO A 264 -6.61 -6.66 -25.51
C PRO A 264 -6.92 -6.73 -24.01
N VAL A 265 -8.18 -7.00 -23.72
CA VAL A 265 -8.72 -7.23 -22.38
C VAL A 265 -9.24 -8.66 -22.33
N THR A 266 -8.95 -9.36 -21.23
CA THR A 266 -9.39 -10.74 -21.03
C THR A 266 -10.00 -10.95 -19.65
N PHE A 267 -11.17 -11.58 -19.63
CA PHE A 267 -11.94 -12.00 -18.46
C PHE A 267 -12.24 -13.51 -18.53
N GLU A 268 -11.40 -14.30 -19.23
CA GLU A 268 -11.63 -15.73 -19.37
C GLU A 268 -11.71 -16.39 -17.99
N LYS A 269 -12.73 -17.21 -17.79
CA LYS A 269 -13.02 -17.91 -16.53
C LYS A 269 -13.22 -16.99 -15.33
N ALA A 270 -13.40 -15.68 -15.52
CA ALA A 270 -13.76 -14.80 -14.41
C ALA A 270 -15.22 -15.05 -14.00
N SER A 271 -15.51 -14.89 -12.72
CA SER A 271 -16.86 -15.09 -12.17
C SER A 271 -17.27 -13.90 -11.31
N VAL A 272 -18.55 -13.53 -11.39
CA VAL A 272 -19.11 -12.37 -10.68
C VAL A 272 -20.39 -12.77 -9.97
N LYS A 273 -20.44 -12.55 -8.64
CA LYS A 273 -21.63 -12.79 -7.83
C LYS A 273 -22.56 -11.58 -7.73
N GLY A 274 -22.03 -10.37 -7.85
CA GLY A 274 -22.82 -9.15 -7.98
C GLY A 274 -23.01 -8.74 -9.44
N LYS A 275 -23.33 -7.45 -9.65
CA LYS A 275 -23.32 -6.87 -10.99
C LYS A 275 -21.89 -6.72 -11.52
N PHE A 276 -21.72 -6.93 -12.82
CA PHE A 276 -20.53 -6.61 -13.58
C PHE A 276 -20.88 -5.51 -14.57
N ASP A 277 -20.43 -4.29 -14.29
CA ASP A 277 -20.84 -3.10 -15.05
C ASP A 277 -19.65 -2.52 -15.82
N VAL A 278 -19.74 -2.58 -17.16
CA VAL A 278 -18.77 -2.00 -18.11
C VAL A 278 -19.37 -0.84 -18.90
N SER A 279 -20.45 -0.24 -18.40
CA SER A 279 -21.18 0.82 -19.09
C SER A 279 -20.30 2.01 -19.43
N ARG A 280 -20.53 2.60 -20.61
CA ARG A 280 -19.77 3.73 -21.18
C ARG A 280 -18.27 3.49 -21.40
N SER A 281 -17.79 2.26 -21.24
CA SER A 281 -16.40 1.90 -21.48
C SER A 281 -16.10 1.72 -22.96
N VAL A 282 -14.84 1.93 -23.34
CA VAL A 282 -14.37 1.86 -24.72
C VAL A 282 -13.22 0.87 -24.83
N PHE A 283 -13.38 -0.12 -25.72
CA PHE A 283 -12.38 -1.13 -26.03
C PHE A 283 -11.87 -0.91 -27.45
N TYR A 284 -10.65 -0.40 -27.61
CA TYR A 284 -10.04 -0.08 -28.92
C TYR A 284 -9.35 -1.27 -29.60
N SER A 285 -9.35 -2.44 -28.97
CA SER A 285 -8.80 -3.69 -29.51
C SER A 285 -9.90 -4.72 -29.79
N GLY A 286 -11.14 -4.27 -29.98
CA GLY A 286 -12.31 -5.13 -30.13
C GLY A 286 -12.89 -5.64 -28.82
N LYS A 287 -13.78 -6.63 -28.90
CA LYS A 287 -14.46 -7.23 -27.74
C LYS A 287 -13.46 -7.93 -26.82
N PRO A 288 -13.64 -7.86 -25.48
CA PRO A 288 -12.82 -8.62 -24.55
C PRO A 288 -13.01 -10.13 -24.73
N ALA A 289 -11.96 -10.91 -24.46
CA ALA A 289 -12.07 -12.36 -24.34
C ALA A 289 -12.82 -12.72 -23.06
N MET A 290 -13.82 -13.60 -23.16
CA MET A 290 -14.77 -13.92 -22.08
C MET A 290 -15.17 -15.39 -22.06
N GLN A 291 -14.30 -16.27 -22.58
CA GLN A 291 -14.52 -17.71 -22.59
C GLN A 291 -14.72 -18.20 -21.16
N GLU A 292 -15.82 -18.92 -20.92
CA GLU A 292 -16.23 -19.40 -19.59
C GLU A 292 -16.44 -18.30 -18.52
N PHE A 293 -16.61 -17.03 -18.91
CA PHE A 293 -17.05 -15.95 -18.01
C PHE A 293 -18.46 -16.22 -17.49
N ARG A 294 -18.71 -15.96 -16.20
CA ARG A 294 -19.99 -16.27 -15.56
C ARG A 294 -20.45 -15.15 -14.62
N THR A 295 -21.75 -14.83 -14.69
CA THR A 295 -22.48 -14.09 -13.66
C THR A 295 -23.50 -15.02 -12.97
N LEU A 296 -24.03 -14.62 -11.81
CA LEU A 296 -25.12 -15.39 -11.18
C LEU A 296 -26.43 -15.30 -11.96
N LYS A 297 -26.74 -14.12 -12.50
CA LYS A 297 -27.90 -13.89 -13.37
C LYS A 297 -27.46 -13.24 -14.67
N PRO A 298 -28.15 -13.49 -15.79
CA PRO A 298 -27.86 -12.80 -17.05
C PRO A 298 -27.87 -11.27 -16.93
N ASP A 299 -28.84 -10.71 -16.22
CA ASP A 299 -29.01 -9.25 -16.02
C ASP A 299 -27.97 -8.62 -15.09
N ASP A 300 -27.10 -9.41 -14.47
CA ASP A 300 -25.99 -8.89 -13.67
C ASP A 300 -24.88 -8.32 -14.58
N PHE A 301 -24.82 -8.70 -15.87
CA PHE A 301 -23.90 -8.09 -16.83
C PHE A 301 -24.52 -6.82 -17.45
N VAL A 302 -23.89 -5.67 -17.21
CA VAL A 302 -24.37 -4.37 -17.67
C VAL A 302 -23.33 -3.74 -18.60
N SER A 303 -23.75 -3.33 -19.79
CA SER A 303 -22.85 -2.78 -20.82
C SER A 303 -23.48 -1.61 -21.60
N GLU A 304 -24.28 -0.78 -20.91
CA GLU A 304 -25.00 0.31 -21.57
C GLU A 304 -24.00 1.36 -22.07
N GLY A 305 -24.07 1.69 -23.37
CA GLY A 305 -23.17 2.66 -23.99
C GLY A 305 -21.71 2.20 -24.14
N THR A 306 -21.41 0.92 -23.89
CA THR A 306 -20.09 0.34 -24.15
C THR A 306 -19.79 0.34 -25.66
N LYS A 307 -18.57 0.71 -26.05
CA LYS A 307 -18.13 0.76 -27.44
C LYS A 307 -16.98 -0.20 -27.69
N PHE A 308 -17.02 -0.89 -28.82
CA PHE A 308 -15.93 -1.72 -29.33
C PHE A 308 -15.47 -1.11 -30.65
N ALA A 309 -14.21 -0.72 -30.73
CA ALA A 309 -13.59 -0.20 -31.93
C ALA A 309 -12.32 -1.02 -32.22
N LEU A 310 -11.95 -1.13 -33.49
CA LEU A 310 -10.58 -1.49 -33.86
C LEU A 310 -9.85 -0.17 -34.12
N LEU A 311 -8.62 -0.03 -33.62
CA LEU A 311 -7.81 1.18 -33.81
C LEU A 311 -7.64 1.55 -35.30
N ASP A 312 -7.71 0.56 -36.20
CA ASP A 312 -7.61 0.77 -37.65
C ASP A 312 -8.88 1.45 -38.24
N ASP A 313 -10.05 1.24 -37.63
CA ASP A 313 -11.32 1.81 -38.08
C ASP A 313 -11.44 3.31 -37.77
N LEU A 314 -10.62 3.82 -36.83
CA LEU A 314 -10.62 5.24 -36.44
C LEU A 314 -9.82 6.12 -37.39
N ASN A 315 -8.95 5.53 -38.20
CA ASN A 315 -8.16 6.23 -39.22
C ASN A 315 -8.85 6.23 -40.59
N ALA A 316 -9.89 5.40 -40.79
CA ALA A 316 -10.61 5.30 -42.06
C ALA A 316 -11.57 6.47 -42.33
N ASP A 317 -11.98 7.19 -41.28
CA ASP A 317 -12.94 8.31 -41.34
C ASP A 317 -12.28 9.68 -41.58
N GLN A 318 -11.00 9.70 -42.00
CA GLN A 318 -10.27 10.92 -42.41
C GLN A 318 -9.95 10.94 -43.91
N SER A 319 -10.85 10.41 -44.74
CA SER A 319 -10.82 10.64 -46.18
C SER A 319 -11.64 11.90 -46.48
N PRO A 320 -11.07 13.02 -46.92
CA PRO A 320 -11.89 14.16 -47.38
C PRO A 320 -12.60 13.77 -48.68
N GLU A 321 -13.93 13.88 -48.69
CA GLU A 321 -14.72 14.03 -49.93
C GLU A 321 -14.38 15.34 -50.64
#